data_AF-A0ABD6Z1P5-F1
#
_entry.id   AF-A0ABD6Z1P5-F1
#
_cell.length_a   1.000
_cell.length_b   1.000
_cell.length_c   1.000
_cell.angle_alpha   90.00
_cell.angle_beta   90.00
_cell.angle_gamma   90.00
#
_symmetry.space_group_name_H-M   'P 1'
#
loop_
_entity.id
_entity.type
_entity.pdbx_description
1 polymer ?
#
loop_
_entity_poly.entity_id
_entity_poly.type
_entity_poly.pdbx_seq_one_letter_code
_entity_poly.pdbx_strand_id
1 'polypeptide(L)' 'MASDETRQRPLTWSRGSIEEIVNSISNVFRLFGVSMDEAVLNIEIKQSSDPRVKKYHQIYRRTKKPRIKRKQLKKIKAIL' A
#
# COMPACT_ATOMS: atom_id res chain seq x y z
N MET A 1 -4.58 -14.49 -39.79
CA MET A 1 -3.41 -14.84 -38.95
C MET A 1 -2.96 -13.59 -38.21
N ALA A 2 -2.57 -13.78 -36.95
CA ALA A 2 -2.37 -12.76 -35.93
C ALA A 2 -1.15 -11.87 -36.16
N SER A 3 -1.25 -10.59 -35.77
CA SER A 3 -0.12 -9.77 -35.32
C SER A 3 -0.64 -8.75 -34.32
N ASP A 4 -0.64 -9.16 -33.06
CA ASP A 4 -0.97 -8.34 -31.89
C ASP A 4 0.37 -7.93 -31.25
N GLU A 5 0.92 -6.80 -31.66
CA GLU A 5 2.13 -6.19 -31.06
C GLU A 5 1.75 -5.03 -30.15
N THR A 6 0.98 -5.30 -29.08
CA THR A 6 0.91 -4.37 -27.95
C THR A 6 2.12 -4.57 -27.05
N ARG A 7 3.24 -3.93 -27.42
CA ARG A 7 4.45 -3.82 -26.59
C ARG A 7 4.13 -3.07 -25.29
N GLN A 8 3.74 -3.80 -24.26
CA GLN A 8 3.67 -3.28 -22.90
C GLN A 8 5.11 -3.00 -22.44
N ARG A 9 5.48 -1.72 -22.46
CA ARG A 9 6.72 -1.22 -21.86
C ARG A 9 6.71 -1.60 -20.37
N PRO A 10 7.73 -2.30 -19.85
CA PRO A 10 7.86 -2.44 -18.41
C PRO A 10 8.24 -1.06 -17.86
N LEU A 11 7.28 -0.41 -17.18
CA LEU A 11 7.56 0.79 -16.39
C LEU A 11 8.48 0.37 -15.24
N THR A 12 9.78 0.51 -15.44
CA THR A 12 10.78 0.48 -14.38
C THR A 12 10.56 1.74 -13.54
N TRP A 13 9.66 1.69 -12.56
CA TRP A 13 9.55 2.71 -11.54
C TRP A 13 10.86 2.77 -10.77
N SER A 14 11.66 3.80 -11.04
CA SER A 14 12.89 4.06 -10.33
C SER A 14 12.57 4.43 -8.88
N ARG A 15 13.46 4.05 -7.96
CA ARG A 15 13.31 4.31 -6.51
C ARG A 15 13.04 5.79 -6.20
N GLY A 16 13.61 6.72 -6.99
CA GLY A 16 13.40 8.16 -6.85
C GLY A 16 11.97 8.62 -7.19
N SER A 17 11.33 8.01 -8.19
CA SER A 17 9.92 8.32 -8.51
C SER A 17 8.95 7.91 -7.38
N ILE A 18 9.33 6.90 -6.59
CA ILE A 18 8.51 6.42 -5.47
C ILE A 18 8.64 7.35 -4.27
N GLU A 19 9.84 7.84 -3.96
CA GLU A 19 10.06 8.83 -2.90
C GLU A 19 9.32 10.15 -3.18
N GLU A 20 9.32 10.62 -4.42
CA GLU A 20 8.55 11.79 -4.83
C GLU A 20 7.04 11.57 -4.69
N ILE A 21 6.54 10.39 -5.08
CA ILE A 21 5.12 10.03 -4.90
C ILE A 21 4.78 9.95 -3.41
N VAL A 22 5.60 9.30 -2.59
CA VAL A 22 5.37 9.19 -1.14
C VAL A 22 5.40 10.56 -0.47
N ASN A 23 6.35 11.42 -0.83
CA ASN A 23 6.45 12.78 -0.29
C ASN A 23 5.27 13.66 -0.71
N SER A 24 4.86 13.58 -1.98
CA SER A 24 3.69 14.29 -2.51
C SER A 24 2.41 13.82 -1.81
N ILE A 25 2.23 12.51 -1.69
CA ILE A 25 1.11 11.89 -1.00
C ILE A 25 1.12 12.25 0.50
N SER A 26 2.28 12.29 1.14
CA SER A 26 2.42 12.66 2.56
C SER A 26 2.02 14.11 2.83
N ASN A 27 2.33 15.03 1.92
CA ASN A 27 1.89 16.44 2.02
C ASN A 27 0.38 16.56 1.85
N VAL A 28 -0.21 15.82 0.91
CA VAL A 28 -1.67 15.78 0.72
C VAL A 28 -2.35 15.19 1.96
N PHE A 29 -1.85 14.09 2.53
CA PHE A 29 -2.45 13.49 3.73
C PHE A 29 -2.33 14.37 4.98
N ARG A 30 -1.24 15.12 5.15
CA ARG A 30 -1.11 16.15 6.19
C ARG A 30 -2.18 17.23 6.05
N LEU A 31 -2.51 17.63 4.83
CA LEU A 31 -3.56 18.61 4.54
C LEU A 31 -4.98 18.07 4.84
N PHE A 32 -5.21 16.78 4.62
CA PHE A 32 -6.51 16.13 4.77
C PHE A 32 -6.79 15.53 6.17
N GLY A 33 -5.87 15.68 7.14
CA GLY A 33 -6.06 15.21 8.51
C GLY A 33 -6.16 13.68 8.67
N VAL A 34 -5.87 12.93 7.61
CA VAL A 34 -5.79 11.46 7.66
C VAL A 34 -4.47 11.13 8.35
N SER A 35 -4.52 10.30 9.40
CA SER A 35 -3.31 9.94 10.14
C SER A 35 -2.27 9.38 9.18
N MET A 36 -1.13 10.06 9.09
CA MET A 36 0.01 9.74 8.20
C MET A 36 0.41 8.25 8.28
N ASP A 37 0.22 7.64 9.45
CA ASP A 37 0.47 6.22 9.72
C ASP A 37 -0.41 5.26 8.89
N GLU A 38 -1.66 5.62 8.55
CA GLU A 38 -2.58 4.76 7.80
C GLU A 38 -2.37 4.86 6.28
N ALA A 39 -1.95 6.04 5.82
CA ALA A 39 -1.56 6.29 4.44
C ALA A 39 -0.28 5.55 4.05
N VAL A 40 0.77 5.68 4.88
CA VAL A 40 2.06 5.00 4.68
C VAL A 40 1.84 3.48 4.68
N LEU A 41 1.08 2.97 5.65
CA LEU A 41 0.76 1.54 5.71
C LEU A 41 0.05 1.04 4.44
N ASN A 42 -0.87 1.84 3.87
CA ASN A 42 -1.54 1.50 2.61
C ASN A 42 -0.58 1.41 1.42
N ILE A 43 0.43 2.28 1.37
CA ILE A 43 1.44 2.25 0.30
C ILE A 43 2.30 1.00 0.44
N GLU A 44 2.82 0.72 1.64
CA GLU A 44 3.64 -0.47 1.91
C GLU A 44 2.87 -1.76 1.63
N ILE A 45 1.59 -1.84 2.01
CA ILE A 45 0.74 -2.99 1.71
C ILE A 45 0.52 -3.16 0.20
N LYS A 46 0.35 -2.07 -0.56
CA LYS A 46 0.21 -2.13 -2.02
C LYS A 46 1.48 -2.62 -2.70
N GLN A 47 2.64 -2.22 -2.19
CA GLN A 47 3.95 -2.65 -2.69
C GLN A 47 4.31 -4.08 -2.26
N SER A 48 3.77 -4.55 -1.13
CA SER A 48 4.01 -5.91 -0.64
C SER A 48 3.50 -6.96 -1.61
N SER A 49 4.39 -7.87 -2.00
CA SER A 49 4.06 -9.09 -2.74
C SER A 49 3.57 -10.22 -1.82
N ASP A 50 3.68 -10.07 -0.49
CA ASP A 50 3.28 -11.10 0.46
C ASP A 50 1.73 -11.23 0.55
N PRO A 51 1.15 -12.39 0.21
CA PRO A 51 -0.29 -12.61 0.27
C PRO A 51 -0.84 -12.52 1.71
N ARG A 52 -0.04 -12.77 2.74
CA ARG A 52 -0.42 -12.66 4.15
C ARG A 52 -0.69 -11.21 4.54
N VAL A 53 0.17 -10.29 4.09
CA VAL A 53 0.00 -8.84 4.31
C VAL A 53 -1.32 -8.36 3.71
N LYS A 54 -1.62 -8.75 2.46
CA LYS A 54 -2.88 -8.42 1.78
C LYS A 54 -4.09 -8.99 2.53
N LYS A 55 -4.01 -10.25 2.99
CA LYS A 55 -5.08 -10.89 3.77
C LYS A 55 -5.34 -10.17 5.09
N TYR A 56 -4.30 -9.85 5.86
CA TYR A 56 -4.47 -9.16 7.13
C TYR A 56 -4.99 -7.73 6.95
N HIS A 57 -4.53 -7.03 5.92
CA HIS A 57 -5.03 -5.69 5.60
C HIS A 57 -6.52 -5.71 5.21
N GLN A 58 -6.96 -6.71 4.44
CA GLN A 58 -8.37 -6.85 4.07
C GLN A 58 -9.26 -7.05 5.30
N ILE A 59 -8.81 -7.84 6.28
CA ILE A 59 -9.51 -8.02 7.57
C ILE A 59 -9.50 -6.72 8.38
N TYR A 60 -8.37 -6.01 8.43
CA TYR A 60 -8.24 -4.72 9.10
C TYR A 60 -9.26 -3.70 8.57
N ARG A 61 -9.41 -3.58 7.25
CA ARG A 61 -10.38 -2.64 6.64
C ARG A 61 -11.83 -2.99 6.93
N ARG A 62 -12.18 -4.29 6.90
CA ARG A 62 -13.57 -4.75 7.04
C ARG A 62 -14.06 -4.79 8.48
N THR A 63 -13.17 -5.00 9.45
CA THR A 63 -13.58 -5.18 10.85
C THR A 63 -13.84 -3.85 11.54
N LYS A 64 -14.97 -3.73 12.25
CA LYS A 64 -15.26 -2.58 13.13
C LYS A 64 -14.72 -2.77 14.56
N LYS A 65 -14.28 -3.99 14.93
CA LYS A 65 -13.81 -4.30 16.28
C LYS A 65 -12.37 -3.79 16.50
N PRO A 66 -12.12 -2.83 17.42
CA PRO A 66 -10.81 -2.21 17.59
C PRO A 66 -9.70 -3.21 17.96
N ARG A 67 -10.01 -4.20 18.81
CA ARG A 67 -9.07 -5.25 19.21
C ARG A 67 -8.58 -6.08 18.02
N ILE A 68 -9.48 -6.39 17.09
CA ILE A 68 -9.15 -7.15 15.88
C ILE A 68 -8.31 -6.26 14.95
N LYS A 69 -8.69 -4.99 14.75
CA LYS A 69 -7.89 -4.03 13.98
C LYS A 69 -6.45 -3.97 14.48
N ARG A 70 -6.23 -3.72 15.78
CA ARG A 70 -4.88 -3.69 16.38
C ARG A 70 -4.11 -5.00 16.18
N LYS A 71 -4.78 -6.15 16.30
CA LYS A 71 -4.15 -7.46 16.08
C LYS A 71 -3.70 -7.65 14.64
N GLN A 72 -4.50 -7.25 13.66
CA GLN A 72 -4.11 -7.32 12.24
C GLN A 72 -3.00 -6.34 11.91
N LEU A 73 -3.07 -5.12 12.44
CA LEU A 73 -2.02 -4.11 12.24
C LEU A 73 -0.66 -4.60 12.76
N LYS A 74 -0.63 -5.21 13.96
CA LYS A 74 0.60 -5.84 14.51
C LYS A 74 1.16 -6.95 13.62
N LYS A 75 0.30 -7.74 12.98
CA LYS A 75 0.75 -8.80 12.05
C LYS A 75 1.32 -8.23 10.76
N ILE A 76 0.73 -7.15 10.25
CA ILE A 76 1.21 -6.46 9.05
C ILE A 76 2.58 -5.83 9.33
N LYS A 77 2.71 -5.06 10.42
CA LYS A 77 3.97 -4.42 10.87
C LYS A 77 5.07 -5.41 11.30
N ALA A 78 4.76 -6.70 11.39
CA ALA A 78 5.76 -7.74 11.71
C ALA A 78 6.29 -8.44 10.44
N ILE A 79 5.66 -8.19 9.28
CA ILE A 79 6.05 -8.76 8.00
C ILE A 79 6.69 -7.69 7.10
N LEU A 80 6.12 -6.48 7.12
CA LEU A 80 6.74 -5.27 6.59
C LEU A 80 7.82 -4.79 7.55
#